data_AF-A0A7J9W3J1-F1
#
_entry.id   AF-A0A7J9W3J1-F1
#
_cell.length_a   1.000
_cell.length_b   1.000
_cell.length_c   1.000
_cell.angle_alpha   90.00
_cell.angle_beta   90.00
_cell.angle_gamma   90.00
#
_symmetry.space_group_name_H-M   'P 1'
#
loop_
_entity.id
_entity.type
_entity.pdbx_description
1 polymer ?
#
loop_
_entity_poly.entity_id
_entity_poly.type
_entity_poly.pdbx_seq_one_letter_code
_entity_poly.pdbx_strand_id
1 'polypeptide(L)' 'MTKLDTGMQVRAVRDISGGVMHESVPAGSLGVVVSPDDVGCRPQVAFVIRGLLGDRQVVTDVDPDDVEPP' A
#
# COMPACT_ATOMS: atom_id res chain seq x y z
N MET A 1 -2.80 16.66 -4.14
CA MET A 1 -2.43 15.48 -3.34
C MET A 1 -3.71 14.87 -2.81
N THR A 2 -3.93 13.60 -3.12
CA THR A 2 -5.05 12.83 -2.56
C THR A 2 -4.77 12.61 -1.08
N LYS A 3 -5.69 13.00 -0.20
CA LYS A 3 -5.55 12.77 1.24
C LYS A 3 -5.85 11.31 1.52
N LEU A 4 -4.88 10.57 2.05
CA LEU A 4 -5.03 9.18 2.47
C LEU A 4 -5.37 9.15 3.96
N ASP A 5 -6.56 8.66 4.29
CA ASP A 5 -7.03 8.51 5.66
C ASP A 5 -7.01 7.04 6.08
N THR A 6 -6.79 6.77 7.37
CA THR A 6 -6.83 5.40 7.91
C THR A 6 -8.15 4.70 7.58
N GLY A 7 -8.07 3.45 7.15
CA GLY A 7 -9.21 2.63 6.74
C GLY A 7 -9.65 2.85 5.29
N MET A 8 -9.09 3.83 4.58
CA MET A 8 -9.34 4.03 3.16
C MET A 8 -8.80 2.83 2.37
N GLN A 9 -9.63 2.29 1.47
CA GLN A 9 -9.18 1.32 0.49
C GLN A 9 -8.42 2.03 -0.62
N VAL A 10 -7.33 1.43 -1.05
CA VAL A 10 -6.49 1.94 -2.13
C VAL A 10 -6.02 0.80 -3.03
N ARG A 11 -5.56 1.16 -4.22
CA ARG A 11 -4.97 0.28 -5.21
C ARG A 11 -3.59 0.78 -5.57
N ALA A 12 -2.61 -0.11 -5.64
CA ALA A 12 -1.28 0.23 -6.15
C ALA A 12 -1.36 0.52 -7.66
N VAL A 13 -0.88 1.69 -8.12
CA VAL A 13 -0.86 2.03 -9.56
C VAL A 13 0.40 1.56 -10.27
N ARG A 14 1.45 1.23 -9.51
CA ARG A 14 2.73 0.69 -9.98
C ARG A 14 3.27 -0.33 -9.00
N ASP A 15 4.34 -1.02 -9.37
CA ASP A 15 5.02 -1.94 -8.46
C ASP A 15 5.68 -1.14 -7.33
N ILE A 16 5.30 -1.43 -6.09
CA ILE A 16 5.84 -0.77 -4.90
C ILE A 16 6.91 -1.69 -4.32
N SER A 17 8.14 -1.17 -4.29
CA SER A 17 9.29 -1.84 -3.69
C SER A 17 9.56 -1.19 -2.35
N GLY A 18 9.11 -1.81 -1.26
CA GLY A 18 9.22 -1.20 0.06
C GLY A 18 8.80 -2.16 1.18
N GLY A 19 9.48 -2.05 2.32
CA GLY A 19 9.22 -2.84 3.51
C GLY A 19 10.50 -3.41 4.12
N VAL A 20 10.47 -3.69 5.42
CA VAL A 20 11.58 -4.21 6.24
C VAL A 20 12.14 -5.55 5.71
N MET A 21 11.44 -6.19 4.77
CA MET A 21 11.71 -7.53 4.24
C MET A 21 11.91 -7.58 2.70
N HIS A 22 12.05 -6.43 2.00
CA HIS A 22 12.15 -6.39 0.52
C HIS A 22 10.96 -7.05 -0.22
N GLU A 23 9.76 -6.98 0.35
CA GLU A 23 8.56 -7.53 -0.30
C GLU A 23 8.04 -6.56 -1.35
N SER A 24 7.91 -7.04 -2.59
CA SER A 24 7.37 -6.26 -3.70
C SER A 24 5.84 -6.40 -3.72
N VAL A 25 5.14 -5.26 -3.75
CA VAL A 25 3.70 -5.21 -3.98
C VAL A 25 3.47 -4.95 -5.47
N PRO A 26 2.89 -5.90 -6.22
CA PRO A 26 2.65 -5.72 -7.64
C PRO A 26 1.57 -4.68 -7.91
N ALA A 27 1.69 -3.98 -9.05
CA ALA A 27 0.68 -3.05 -9.53
C ALA A 27 -0.70 -3.70 -9.59
N GLY A 28 -1.72 -2.95 -9.20
CA GLY A 28 -3.11 -3.38 -9.13
C GLY A 28 -3.50 -4.09 -7.85
N SER A 29 -2.57 -4.35 -6.93
CA SER A 29 -2.86 -4.91 -5.60
C SER A 29 -3.77 -3.98 -4.80
N LEU A 30 -4.74 -4.57 -4.11
CA LEU A 30 -5.64 -3.84 -3.21
C LEU A 30 -5.04 -3.80 -1.81
N GLY A 31 -5.20 -2.66 -1.15
CA GLY A 31 -4.77 -2.46 0.22
C GLY A 31 -5.66 -1.52 1.00
N VAL A 32 -5.35 -1.39 2.28
CA VAL A 32 -6.02 -0.47 3.21
C VAL A 32 -4.96 0.39 3.89
N VAL A 33 -5.20 1.71 3.93
CA VAL A 33 -4.34 2.64 4.67
C VAL A 33 -4.43 2.32 6.16
N VAL A 34 -3.31 1.95 6.78
CA VAL A 34 -3.24 1.65 8.22
C VAL A 34 -2.66 2.81 9.02
N SER A 35 -1.81 3.62 8.40
CA SER A 35 -1.33 4.90 8.94
C SER A 35 -1.43 5.96 7.85
N PRO A 36 -2.05 7.12 8.12
CA PRO A 36 -2.18 8.19 7.15
C PRO A 36 -0.84 8.90 6.96
N ASP A 37 -0.79 9.78 5.95
CA ASP A 37 0.30 10.73 5.76
C ASP A 37 0.17 11.84 6.81
N ASP A 38 0.90 11.69 7.91
CA ASP A 38 1.04 12.72 8.94
C ASP A 38 2.40 13.43 8.75
N VAL A 39 2.41 14.74 8.97
CA VAL A 39 3.51 15.69 8.70
C VAL A 39 4.91 15.06 8.78
N GLY A 40 5.45 14.69 7.60
CA GLY A 40 6.82 14.20 7.43
C GLY A 40 6.99 12.67 7.40
N CYS A 41 5.92 11.89 7.57
CA CYS A 41 5.91 10.44 7.51
C CYS A 41 5.19 9.96 6.26
N ARG A 42 5.76 8.95 5.58
CA ARG A 42 5.05 8.29 4.48
C ARG A 42 3.85 7.51 5.02
N PRO A 43 2.70 7.51 4.32
CA PRO A 43 1.56 6.69 4.68
C PRO A 43 1.92 5.20 4.63
N GLN A 44 1.37 4.41 5.55
CA GLN A 44 1.49 2.95 5.51
C GLN A 44 0.22 2.32 5.00
N VAL A 45 0.40 1.36 4.10
CA VAL A 45 -0.69 0.60 3.50
C VAL A 45 -0.44 -0.89 3.72
N ALA A 46 -1.48 -1.59 4.17
CA ALA A 46 -1.54 -3.04 4.22
C ALA A 46 -2.14 -3.57 2.92
N PHE A 47 -1.32 -4.14 2.05
CA PHE A 47 -1.72 -4.77 0.80
C PHE A 47 -2.02 -6.25 0.97
N VAL A 48 -2.96 -6.75 0.17
CA VAL A 48 -3.22 -8.18 0.01
C VAL A 48 -2.73 -8.62 -1.37
N ILE A 49 -1.65 -9.39 -1.38
CA ILE A 49 -1.09 -10.00 -2.59
C ILE A 49 -1.70 -11.38 -2.75
N ARG A 50 -2.51 -11.57 -3.80
CA ARG A 50 -3.11 -12.86 -4.13
C ARG A 50 -2.13 -13.74 -4.87
N GLY A 51 -1.79 -14.88 -4.29
CA GLY A 51 -0.89 -15.87 -4.88
C GLY A 51 -1.55 -17.22 -5.11
N LEU A 52 -0.92 -18.07 -5.92
CA LEU A 52 -1.36 -19.46 -6.19
C LEU A 52 -1.42 -20.34 -4.93
N LEU A 53 -0.59 -20.04 -3.92
CA LEU A 53 -0.49 -20.80 -2.67
C LEU A 53 -1.27 -20.17 -1.51
N GLY A 54 -2.03 -19.10 -1.78
CA GLY A 54 -2.77 -18.34 -0.78
C GLY A 54 -2.47 -16.84 -0.83
N ASP A 55 -3.25 -16.09 -0.08
CA ASP A 55 -3.12 -14.64 0.04
C ASP A 55 -2.07 -14.29 1.09
N ARG A 56 -1.21 -13.32 0.77
CA ARG A 56 -0.22 -12.76 1.68
C ARG A 56 -0.55 -11.31 1.98
N GLN A 57 -0.40 -10.89 3.23
CA GLN A 57 -0.43 -9.47 3.60
C GLN A 57 0.98 -8.88 3.65
N VAL A 58 1.11 -7.68 3.10
CA VAL A 58 2.36 -6.89 3.13
C VAL A 58 2.03 -5.51 3.64
N VAL A 59 2.73 -5.05 4.67
CA VAL A 59 2.61 -3.67 5.17
C VAL A 59 3.86 -2.92 4.77
N THR A 60 3.70 -1.82 4.05
CA THR A 60 4.80 -0.96 3.62
C THR A 60 4.43 0.51 3.65
N ASP A 61 5.44 1.34 3.85
CA ASP A 61 5.37 2.76 3.54
C ASP A 61 5.21 2.92 2.01
N VAL A 62 4.33 3.82 1.58
CA VAL A 62 4.09 4.11 0.17
C VAL A 62 4.26 5.60 -0.11
N ASP A 63 4.60 5.94 -1.35
CA ASP A 63 4.38 7.30 -1.82
C ASP A 63 2.87 7.49 -2.08
N PRO A 64 2.24 8.60 -1.67
CA PRO A 64 0.84 8.89 -2.02
C PRO A 64 0.56 8.81 -3.53
N ASP A 65 1.55 9.07 -4.38
CA ASP A 65 1.41 8.99 -5.84
C ASP A 65 1.55 7.54 -6.40
N ASP A 66 1.90 6.56 -5.54
CA ASP A 66 1.96 5.14 -5.89
C ASP A 66 0.62 4.41 -5.67
N VAL A 67 -0.36 5.07 -5.06
CA VAL A 67 -1.66 4.51 -4.73
C VAL A 67 -2.81 5.42 -5.13
N GLU A 68 -3.94 4.83 -5.50
CA GLU A 68 -5.18 5.56 -5.83
C GLU A 68 -6.39 4.93 -5.13
N PRO A 69 -7.48 5.69 -4.88
CA PRO A 69 -8.76 5.09 -4.51
C PRO A 69 -9.23 4.09 -5.60
N PRO A 70 -9.85 2.96 -5.22
CA PRO A 70 -10.24 1.90 -6.16
C PRO A 70 -11.31 2.29 -7.18
#